data_AF-A0AAN1XRM4-F1
#
_entry.id   AF-A0AAN1XRM4-F1
#
_cell.length_a   1.000
_cell.length_b   1.000
_cell.length_c   1.000
_cell.angle_alpha   90.00
_cell.angle_beta   90.00
_cell.angle_gamma   90.00
#
_symmetry.space_group_name_H-M   'P 1'
#
loop_
_entity.id
_entity.type
_entity.pdbx_description
1 polymer ?
#
loop_
_entity_poly.entity_id
_entity_poly.type
_entity_poly.pdbx_seq_one_letter_code
_entity_poly.pdbx_strand_id
1 'polypeptide(L)'
;MSFTWIPGVLSVIGIAIVAGGIAYIGDRVGHQVGRKRLTLFGLRPKYTSTIVAVATGMLIALCVTLIALLASSQVRTAFFRLGQLNAEINALQAQAIAQQQELNTTRNSNIVVQKGALVGPGVLLNTSLPEAEQLRVFSAFFDDTVRIANQNAPRMGLLPTKSRSTDARVRADLIRVLQDAREHFASVGDGKSTLLFLPIASQNLFRGETMSFSFGSWPDKRLYVGDEEIASIDVEGGRPLSQLDYSLLQSRAYAALAQRGMPYPFFAFPSGFDPAKLDAVAAQVARVKGRFRVIARSVGDLYPHTAQFTIGVTLAPRS
;
A
#
# COMPACT_ATOMS: atom_id res chain seq x y z
N MET A 1 -0.51 -37.57 6.14
CA MET A 1 0.44 -36.98 5.18
C MET A 1 -0.08 -37.23 3.77
N SER A 2 -0.96 -36.37 3.29
CA SER A 2 -1.53 -36.48 1.93
C SER A 2 -0.54 -35.90 0.92
N PHE A 3 -0.19 -36.71 -0.08
CA PHE A 3 0.73 -36.42 -1.18
C PHE A 3 0.19 -35.28 -2.06
N THR A 4 0.56 -34.02 -1.76
CA THR A 4 0.15 -32.83 -2.55
C THR A 4 1.10 -32.49 -3.71
N TRP A 5 2.21 -33.24 -3.87
CA TRP A 5 3.20 -33.03 -4.93
C TRP A 5 2.79 -33.62 -6.30
N ILE A 6 1.87 -34.60 -6.29
CA ILE A 6 1.42 -35.33 -7.49
C ILE A 6 0.88 -34.40 -8.59
N PRO A 7 -0.01 -33.42 -8.32
CA PRO A 7 -0.49 -32.50 -9.36
C PRO A 7 0.60 -31.56 -9.89
N GLY A 8 1.59 -31.19 -9.05
CA GLY A 8 2.71 -30.36 -9.46
C GLY A 8 3.64 -31.08 -10.43
N VAL A 9 4.04 -32.31 -10.11
CA VAL A 9 4.89 -33.14 -10.97
C VAL A 9 4.20 -33.46 -12.30
N LEU A 10 2.90 -33.77 -12.26
CA LEU A 10 2.11 -34.03 -13.48
C LEU A 10 2.06 -32.79 -14.40
N SER A 11 1.97 -31.60 -13.83
CA SER A 11 1.96 -30.34 -14.59
C SER A 11 3.31 -30.06 -15.26
N VAL A 12 4.42 -30.32 -14.55
CA VAL A 12 5.77 -30.17 -15.11
C VAL A 12 6.01 -31.15 -16.26
N ILE A 13 5.57 -32.40 -16.11
CA ILE A 13 5.65 -33.41 -17.17
C ILE A 13 4.80 -32.99 -18.39
N GLY A 14 3.59 -32.49 -18.16
CA GLY A 14 2.71 -31.99 -19.22
C GLY A 14 3.33 -30.84 -20.02
N ILE A 15 3.94 -29.86 -19.33
CA ILE A 15 4.63 -28.74 -19.99
C ILE A 15 5.86 -29.22 -20.77
N ALA A 16 6.63 -30.16 -20.22
CA ALA A 16 7.79 -30.74 -20.91
C ALA A 16 7.41 -31.47 -22.20
N ILE A 17 6.29 -32.21 -22.20
CA ILE A 17 5.77 -32.89 -23.40
C ILE A 17 5.34 -31.88 -24.47
N VAL A 18 4.61 -30.83 -24.07
CA VAL A 18 4.16 -29.77 -25.00
C VAL A 18 5.37 -29.01 -25.58
N ALA A 19 6.34 -28.63 -24.75
CA ALA A 19 7.57 -27.98 -25.19
C ALA A 19 8.39 -28.87 -26.14
N GLY A 20 8.50 -30.17 -25.85
CA GLY A 20 9.16 -31.14 -26.72
C GLY A 20 8.46 -31.32 -28.07
N GLY A 21 7.12 -31.36 -28.09
CA GLY A 21 6.33 -31.42 -29.32
C GLY A 21 6.50 -30.18 -30.20
N ILE A 22 6.57 -29.00 -29.58
CA ILE A 22 6.80 -27.72 -30.26
C ILE A 22 8.21 -27.63 -30.83
N ALA A 23 9.23 -28.07 -30.07
CA ALA A 23 10.61 -28.12 -30.55
C ALA A 23 10.75 -29.04 -31.76
N TYR A 24 10.09 -30.22 -31.73
CA TYR A 24 10.10 -31.17 -32.84
C TYR A 24 9.44 -30.62 -34.11
N ILE A 25 8.30 -29.92 -33.98
CA ILE A 25 7.63 -29.27 -35.12
C ILE A 25 8.49 -28.11 -35.66
N GLY A 26 9.09 -27.31 -34.77
CA GLY A 26 9.98 -26.21 -35.14
C GLY A 26 11.19 -26.67 -35.97
N ASP A 27 11.82 -27.77 -35.56
CA ASP A 27 12.97 -28.34 -36.26
C ASP A 27 12.58 -28.88 -37.66
N ARG A 28 11.41 -29.52 -37.78
CA ARG A 28 10.91 -30.03 -39.06
C ARG A 28 10.53 -28.93 -40.04
N VAL A 29 9.90 -27.85 -39.57
CA VAL A 29 9.55 -26.68 -40.38
C VAL A 29 10.83 -25.94 -40.81
N GLY A 30 11.78 -25.74 -39.90
CA GLY A 30 13.09 -25.15 -40.21
C GLY A 30 13.85 -25.94 -41.29
N HIS A 31 13.84 -27.27 -41.20
CA HIS A 31 14.53 -28.14 -42.16
C HIS A 31 13.89 -28.13 -43.56
N GLN A 32 12.55 -28.05 -43.66
CA GLN A 32 11.85 -27.98 -44.94
C GLN A 32 11.98 -26.63 -45.64
N VAL A 33 11.97 -25.53 -44.87
CA VAL A 33 12.16 -24.17 -45.40
C VAL A 33 13.60 -23.97 -45.91
N GLY A 34 14.59 -24.53 -45.21
CA GLY A 34 16.00 -24.47 -45.61
C GLY A 34 16.32 -25.19 -46.94
N ARG A 35 15.61 -26.28 -47.27
CA ARG A 35 15.85 -27.04 -48.52
C ARG A 35 15.22 -26.42 -49.77
N LYS A 36 14.08 -25.72 -49.66
CA LYS A 36 13.26 -25.35 -50.84
C LYS A 36 13.59 -24.00 -51.49
N ARG A 37 14.60 -23.25 -51.01
CA ARG A 37 14.97 -21.90 -51.53
C ARG A 37 13.75 -21.03 -51.91
N LEU A 38 12.72 -21.05 -51.08
CA LEU A 38 11.47 -20.36 -51.36
C LEU A 38 11.75 -18.85 -51.40
N THR A 39 11.31 -18.20 -52.48
CA THR A 39 11.36 -16.75 -52.65
C THR A 39 9.99 -16.19 -52.26
N LEU A 40 9.94 -15.44 -51.15
CA LEU A 40 8.74 -14.72 -50.74
C LEU A 40 8.83 -13.34 -51.37
N PHE A 41 7.87 -12.99 -52.24
CA PHE A 41 7.77 -11.67 -52.89
C PHE A 41 9.07 -11.15 -53.56
N GLY A 42 9.82 -12.01 -54.25
CA GLY A 42 10.97 -11.60 -55.08
C GLY A 42 12.29 -11.31 -54.33
N LEU A 43 12.39 -11.63 -53.03
CA LEU A 43 13.59 -11.37 -52.22
C LEU A 43 14.67 -12.46 -52.35
N ARG A 44 15.95 -12.05 -52.27
CA ARG A 44 17.14 -12.93 -52.37
C ARG A 44 17.08 -14.02 -51.27
N PRO A 45 17.26 -15.32 -51.59
CA PRO A 45 16.88 -16.46 -50.73
C PRO A 45 17.45 -16.51 -49.30
N LYS A 46 18.56 -15.82 -49.02
CA LYS A 46 19.19 -15.78 -47.69
C LYS A 46 18.34 -15.05 -46.64
N TYR A 47 17.63 -13.99 -47.04
CA TYR A 47 16.78 -13.21 -46.11
C TYR A 47 15.41 -13.85 -45.91
N THR A 48 14.86 -14.46 -46.95
CA THR A 48 13.56 -15.13 -46.90
C THR A 48 13.53 -16.26 -45.86
N SER A 49 14.57 -17.10 -45.80
CA SER A 49 14.63 -18.17 -44.79
C SER A 49 14.69 -17.64 -43.37
N THR A 50 15.32 -16.48 -43.16
CA THR A 50 15.43 -15.85 -41.83
C THR A 50 14.07 -15.26 -41.42
N ILE A 51 13.37 -14.61 -42.35
CA ILE A 51 12.02 -14.06 -42.12
C ILE A 51 11.04 -15.17 -41.77
N VAL A 52 11.06 -16.29 -42.52
CA VAL A 52 10.19 -17.44 -42.24
C VAL A 52 10.53 -18.08 -40.89
N ALA A 53 11.80 -18.20 -40.52
CA ALA A 53 12.20 -18.71 -39.21
C ALA A 53 11.70 -17.82 -38.06
N VAL A 54 11.85 -16.50 -38.18
CA VAL A 54 11.35 -15.54 -37.18
C VAL A 54 9.82 -15.57 -37.11
N ALA A 55 9.13 -15.62 -38.24
CA ALA A 55 7.66 -15.71 -38.29
C ALA A 55 7.16 -17.01 -37.65
N THR A 56 7.84 -18.13 -37.87
CA THR A 56 7.51 -19.42 -37.25
C THR A 56 7.74 -19.37 -35.74
N GLY A 57 8.86 -18.78 -35.29
CA GLY A 57 9.16 -18.59 -33.86
C GLY A 57 8.12 -17.70 -33.16
N MET A 58 7.66 -16.64 -33.83
CA MET A 58 6.62 -15.74 -33.31
C MET A 58 5.26 -16.46 -33.22
N LEU A 59 4.92 -17.27 -34.22
CA LEU A 59 3.69 -18.06 -34.24
C LEU A 59 3.68 -19.14 -33.14
N ILE A 60 4.82 -19.80 -32.92
CA ILE A 60 5.00 -20.75 -31.82
C ILE A 60 4.82 -20.05 -30.46
N ALA A 61 5.49 -18.91 -30.24
CA ALA A 61 5.39 -18.16 -28.99
C ALA A 61 3.94 -17.71 -28.71
N LEU A 62 3.21 -17.28 -29.75
CA LEU A 62 1.79 -16.96 -29.66
C LEU A 62 0.94 -18.17 -29.29
N CYS A 63 1.15 -19.33 -29.92
CA CYS A 63 0.44 -20.56 -29.59
C CYS A 63 0.72 -21.03 -28.16
N VAL A 64 1.97 -21.00 -27.69
CA VAL A 64 2.34 -21.35 -26.31
C VAL A 64 1.63 -20.44 -25.31
N THR A 65 1.65 -19.13 -25.58
CA THR A 65 1.01 -18.13 -24.73
C THR A 65 -0.51 -18.34 -24.70
N LEU A 66 -1.13 -18.63 -25.84
CA LEU A 66 -2.56 -18.89 -25.96
C LEU A 66 -2.98 -20.16 -25.18
N ILE A 67 -2.20 -21.23 -25.30
CA ILE A 67 -2.44 -22.48 -24.56
C ILE A 67 -2.29 -22.24 -23.05
N ALA A 68 -1.26 -21.49 -22.62
CA ALA A 68 -1.06 -21.13 -21.22
C ALA A 68 -2.23 -20.30 -20.65
N LEU A 69 -2.80 -19.40 -21.44
CA LEU A 69 -3.99 -18.62 -21.07
C LEU A 69 -5.24 -19.51 -20.96
N LEU A 70 -5.44 -20.47 -21.85
CA LEU A 70 -6.62 -21.34 -21.83
C LEU A 70 -6.55 -22.38 -20.69
N ALA A 71 -5.37 -22.94 -20.41
CA ALA A 71 -5.19 -24.04 -19.46
C ALA A 71 -5.32 -23.64 -17.98
N SER A 72 -5.08 -22.36 -17.61
CA SER A 72 -5.07 -21.95 -16.20
C SER A 72 -5.78 -20.61 -15.95
N SER A 73 -6.72 -20.60 -14.98
CA SER A 73 -7.35 -19.38 -14.46
C SER A 73 -6.36 -18.46 -13.73
N GLN A 74 -5.26 -19.02 -13.20
CA GLN A 74 -4.19 -18.29 -12.50
C GLN A 74 -3.25 -17.55 -13.47
N VAL A 75 -3.03 -18.09 -14.67
CA VAL A 75 -2.23 -17.41 -15.72
C VAL A 75 -3.05 -16.33 -16.43
N ARG A 76 -4.36 -16.57 -16.65
CA ARG A 76 -5.30 -15.52 -17.09
C ARG A 76 -5.31 -14.33 -16.14
N THR A 77 -5.32 -14.58 -14.85
CA THR A 77 -5.24 -13.50 -13.86
C THR A 77 -3.86 -12.83 -13.85
N ALA A 78 -2.75 -13.55 -13.97
CA ALA A 78 -1.42 -12.91 -14.04
C ALA A 78 -1.21 -12.05 -15.31
N PHE A 79 -1.68 -12.51 -16.49
CA PHE A 79 -1.52 -11.79 -17.77
C PHE A 79 -2.57 -10.69 -18.01
N PHE A 80 -3.83 -10.86 -17.57
CA PHE A 80 -4.89 -9.85 -17.75
C PHE A 80 -5.10 -8.94 -16.51
N ARG A 81 -4.47 -9.18 -15.36
CA ARG A 81 -4.59 -8.26 -14.21
C ARG A 81 -3.78 -6.97 -14.33
N LEU A 82 -2.92 -6.77 -15.32
CA LEU A 82 -2.38 -5.41 -15.53
C LEU A 82 -3.47 -4.44 -16.01
N GLY A 83 -4.48 -4.94 -16.73
CA GLY A 83 -5.64 -4.16 -17.15
C GLY A 83 -6.70 -4.03 -16.05
N GLN A 84 -6.98 -5.10 -15.29
CA GLN A 84 -7.96 -5.05 -14.19
C GLN A 84 -7.43 -4.35 -12.94
N LEU A 85 -6.15 -4.47 -12.61
CA LEU A 85 -5.54 -3.72 -11.51
C LEU A 85 -5.48 -2.23 -11.86
N ASN A 86 -5.19 -1.87 -13.12
CA ASN A 86 -5.30 -0.48 -13.57
C ASN A 86 -6.73 -0.02 -13.78
N ALA A 87 -7.69 -0.87 -14.17
CA ALA A 87 -9.09 -0.51 -14.29
C ALA A 87 -9.79 -0.45 -12.93
N GLU A 88 -9.34 -1.20 -11.94
CA GLU A 88 -9.77 -1.13 -10.55
C GLU A 88 -9.08 0.05 -9.86
N ILE A 89 -7.79 0.33 -10.12
CA ILE A 89 -7.14 1.58 -9.68
C ILE A 89 -7.76 2.80 -10.37
N ASN A 90 -8.05 2.74 -11.68
CA ASN A 90 -8.68 3.83 -12.41
C ASN A 90 -10.18 3.90 -12.16
N ALA A 91 -10.88 2.81 -11.83
CA ALA A 91 -12.27 2.86 -11.39
C ALA A 91 -12.37 3.26 -9.92
N LEU A 92 -11.40 2.92 -9.07
CA LEU A 92 -11.29 3.44 -7.71
C LEU A 92 -10.80 4.87 -7.70
N GLN A 93 -9.97 5.31 -8.65
CA GLN A 93 -9.59 6.72 -8.84
C GLN A 93 -10.69 7.48 -9.55
N ALA A 94 -11.39 6.92 -10.53
CA ALA A 94 -12.53 7.57 -11.18
C ALA A 94 -13.77 7.54 -10.30
N GLN A 95 -13.96 6.53 -9.43
CA GLN A 95 -14.94 6.58 -8.35
C GLN A 95 -14.45 7.54 -7.28
N ALA A 96 -13.19 7.54 -6.86
CA ALA A 96 -12.69 8.53 -5.91
C ALA A 96 -12.84 9.94 -6.48
N ILE A 97 -12.56 10.19 -7.76
CA ILE A 97 -12.64 11.50 -8.44
C ILE A 97 -14.09 11.86 -8.81
N ALA A 98 -14.93 10.94 -9.27
CA ALA A 98 -16.34 11.20 -9.57
C ALA A 98 -17.15 11.34 -8.28
N GLN A 99 -16.88 10.53 -7.26
CA GLN A 99 -17.40 10.71 -5.90
C GLN A 99 -16.79 11.98 -5.28
N GLN A 100 -15.53 12.35 -5.54
CA GLN A 100 -15.00 13.67 -5.14
C GLN A 100 -15.72 14.79 -5.87
N GLN A 101 -15.98 14.70 -7.17
CA GLN A 101 -16.59 15.77 -7.99
C GLN A 101 -18.09 15.93 -7.71
N GLU A 102 -18.80 14.84 -7.43
CA GLU A 102 -20.20 14.83 -7.00
C GLU A 102 -20.34 15.33 -5.55
N LEU A 103 -19.37 15.04 -4.67
CA LEU A 103 -19.31 15.59 -3.30
C LEU A 103 -18.79 17.04 -3.23
N ASN A 104 -17.91 17.45 -4.15
CA ASN A 104 -17.23 18.76 -4.15
C ASN A 104 -18.15 19.91 -4.58
N THR A 105 -19.17 19.64 -5.39
CA THR A 105 -20.04 20.71 -5.92
C THR A 105 -21.22 21.05 -5.01
N THR A 106 -21.61 20.16 -4.09
CA THR A 106 -22.82 20.39 -3.26
C THR A 106 -22.63 20.15 -1.74
N ARG A 107 -21.64 19.36 -1.27
CA ARG A 107 -21.59 18.89 0.13
C ARG A 107 -20.36 19.34 0.94
N ASN A 108 -19.32 19.85 0.30
CA ASN A 108 -18.02 20.11 0.95
C ASN A 108 -18.03 21.28 1.94
N SER A 109 -19.07 22.12 1.94
CA SER A 109 -19.17 23.27 2.86
C SER A 109 -19.46 22.88 4.32
N ASN A 110 -19.86 21.63 4.59
CA ASN A 110 -20.36 21.21 5.91
C ASN A 110 -19.66 19.97 6.51
N ILE A 111 -18.60 19.43 5.90
CA ILE A 111 -17.81 18.34 6.51
C ILE A 111 -17.06 18.92 7.71
N VAL A 112 -17.19 18.29 8.86
CA VAL A 112 -16.55 18.73 10.11
C VAL A 112 -15.51 17.73 10.62
N VAL A 113 -15.62 16.45 10.22
CA VAL A 113 -14.59 15.42 10.46
C VAL A 113 -14.45 14.60 9.19
N GLN A 114 -13.23 14.47 8.69
CA GLN A 114 -12.93 13.65 7.51
C GLN A 114 -12.84 12.17 7.89
N LYS A 115 -13.24 11.29 6.98
CA LYS A 115 -13.02 9.84 7.09
C LYS A 115 -11.54 9.55 7.37
N GLY A 116 -11.28 8.70 8.36
CA GLY A 116 -9.93 8.32 8.79
C GLY A 116 -9.28 9.28 9.79
N ALA A 117 -9.89 10.44 10.09
CA ALA A 117 -9.38 11.33 11.12
C ALA A 117 -9.48 10.70 12.51
N LEU A 118 -8.52 11.01 13.39
CA LEU A 118 -8.54 10.56 14.78
C LEU A 118 -9.68 11.21 15.55
N VAL A 119 -10.39 10.40 16.32
CA VAL A 119 -11.47 10.82 17.20
C VAL A 119 -11.00 10.91 18.66
N GLY A 120 -9.87 10.28 18.98
CA GLY A 120 -9.28 10.23 20.31
C GLY A 120 -7.90 9.55 20.31
N PRO A 121 -7.28 9.39 21.49
CA PRO A 121 -6.02 8.68 21.64
C PRO A 121 -6.17 7.19 21.33
N GLY A 122 -5.06 6.52 21.03
CA GLY A 122 -5.02 5.07 20.84
C GLY A 122 -4.89 4.29 22.13
N VAL A 123 -5.11 2.98 22.04
CA VAL A 123 -4.80 2.02 23.12
C VAL A 123 -3.88 0.93 22.59
N LEU A 124 -2.94 0.51 23.44
CA LEU A 124 -2.13 -0.68 23.21
C LEU A 124 -2.80 -1.87 23.87
N LEU A 125 -2.98 -2.95 23.11
CA LEU A 125 -3.63 -4.17 23.56
C LEU A 125 -2.72 -5.36 23.25
N ASN A 126 -2.34 -6.09 24.30
CA ASN A 126 -1.54 -7.30 24.16
C ASN A 126 -2.43 -8.50 23.82
N THR A 127 -2.24 -9.05 22.62
CA THR A 127 -3.02 -10.19 22.11
C THR A 127 -2.73 -11.52 22.83
N SER A 128 -1.70 -11.55 23.68
CA SER A 128 -1.39 -12.71 24.53
C SER A 128 -2.26 -12.80 25.78
N LEU A 129 -2.99 -11.74 26.14
CA LEU A 129 -3.90 -11.75 27.29
C LEU A 129 -5.11 -12.67 27.02
N PRO A 130 -5.79 -13.19 28.05
CA PRO A 130 -7.05 -13.91 27.86
C PRO A 130 -8.09 -13.05 27.14
N GLU A 131 -8.91 -13.63 26.27
CA GLU A 131 -9.91 -12.88 25.47
C GLU A 131 -10.85 -12.03 26.34
N ALA A 132 -11.25 -12.54 27.50
CA ALA A 132 -12.09 -11.81 28.44
C ALA A 132 -11.43 -10.51 28.95
N GLU A 133 -10.11 -10.54 29.17
CA GLU A 133 -9.34 -9.39 29.62
C GLU A 133 -9.10 -8.40 28.49
N GLN A 134 -8.82 -8.89 27.28
CA GLN A 134 -8.73 -8.06 26.07
C GLN A 134 -10.05 -7.31 25.84
N LEU A 135 -11.19 -8.00 25.89
CA LEU A 135 -12.51 -7.39 25.74
C LEU A 135 -12.78 -6.38 26.86
N ARG A 136 -12.39 -6.67 28.10
CA ARG A 136 -12.55 -5.72 29.22
C ARG A 136 -11.79 -4.42 28.98
N VAL A 137 -10.51 -4.50 28.57
CA VAL A 137 -9.68 -3.34 28.25
C VAL A 137 -10.25 -2.58 27.05
N PHE A 138 -10.65 -3.30 26.00
CA PHE A 138 -11.16 -2.69 24.78
C PHE A 138 -12.53 -2.03 24.97
N SER A 139 -13.40 -2.61 25.81
CA SER A 139 -14.67 -2.00 26.21
C SER A 139 -14.46 -0.71 27.01
N ALA A 140 -13.53 -0.71 27.97
CA ALA A 140 -13.19 0.51 28.72
C ALA A 140 -12.63 1.59 27.79
N PHE A 141 -11.79 1.20 26.84
CA PHE A 141 -11.26 2.09 25.80
C PHE A 141 -12.37 2.66 24.90
N PHE A 142 -13.35 1.86 24.50
CA PHE A 142 -14.51 2.35 23.74
C PHE A 142 -15.29 3.42 24.51
N ASP A 143 -15.60 3.16 25.79
CA ASP A 143 -16.36 4.09 26.62
C ASP A 143 -15.58 5.40 26.87
N ASP A 144 -14.26 5.31 27.05
CA ASP A 144 -13.39 6.49 27.16
C ASP A 144 -13.34 7.28 25.84
N THR A 145 -13.29 6.59 24.71
CA THR A 145 -13.36 7.22 23.38
C THR A 145 -14.69 7.94 23.20
N VAL A 146 -15.84 7.32 23.55
CA VAL A 146 -17.15 7.97 23.51
C VAL A 146 -17.17 9.22 24.37
N ARG A 147 -16.62 9.15 25.58
CA ARG A 147 -16.52 10.30 26.49
C ARG A 147 -15.72 11.45 25.85
N ILE A 148 -14.54 11.18 25.31
CA ILE A 148 -13.68 12.19 24.65
C ILE A 148 -14.37 12.75 23.39
N ALA A 149 -14.93 11.87 22.56
CA ALA A 149 -15.60 12.26 21.33
C ALA A 149 -16.81 13.17 21.61
N ASN A 150 -17.61 12.85 22.62
CA ASN A 150 -18.76 13.66 23.03
C ASN A 150 -18.38 15.02 23.62
N GLN A 151 -17.22 15.13 24.30
CA GLN A 151 -16.71 16.42 24.77
C GLN A 151 -16.36 17.36 23.59
N ASN A 152 -15.87 16.78 22.49
CA ASN A 152 -15.45 17.55 21.32
C ASN A 152 -16.58 17.74 20.28
N ALA A 153 -17.57 16.83 20.24
CA ALA A 153 -18.63 16.83 19.22
C ALA A 153 -19.36 18.18 19.08
N PRO A 154 -19.85 18.84 20.15
CA PRO A 154 -20.55 20.12 20.01
C PRO A 154 -19.66 21.23 19.42
N ARG A 155 -18.36 21.21 19.72
CA ARG A 155 -17.39 22.20 19.18
C ARG A 155 -17.22 22.06 17.67
N MET A 156 -17.38 20.85 17.15
CA MET A 156 -17.37 20.54 15.73
C MET A 156 -18.76 20.67 15.10
N GLY A 157 -19.80 20.99 15.87
CA GLY A 157 -21.18 21.02 15.38
C GLY A 157 -21.78 19.63 15.15
N LEU A 158 -21.24 18.59 15.78
CA LEU A 158 -21.77 17.23 15.79
C LEU A 158 -22.65 17.00 17.03
N LEU A 159 -23.60 16.08 16.91
CA LEU A 159 -24.40 15.59 18.04
C LEU A 159 -23.62 14.49 18.79
N PRO A 160 -23.71 14.45 20.14
CA PRO A 160 -23.07 13.40 20.91
C PRO A 160 -23.72 12.03 20.68
N THR A 161 -22.92 10.97 20.75
CA THR A 161 -23.41 9.59 20.73
C THR A 161 -23.77 9.10 22.13
N LYS A 162 -24.72 8.17 22.23
CA LYS A 162 -25.15 7.54 23.49
C LYS A 162 -24.70 6.07 23.61
N SER A 163 -23.99 5.57 22.61
CA SER A 163 -23.51 4.18 22.56
C SER A 163 -22.61 3.87 23.75
N ARG A 164 -22.75 2.65 24.27
CA ARG A 164 -21.94 2.12 25.37
C ARG A 164 -21.38 0.76 25.01
N SER A 165 -20.22 0.42 25.57
CA SER A 165 -19.60 -0.91 25.40
C SER A 165 -20.50 -2.06 25.90
N THR A 166 -21.44 -1.76 26.80
CA THR A 166 -22.42 -2.70 27.35
C THR A 166 -23.59 -3.00 26.41
N ASP A 167 -23.81 -2.17 25.38
CA ASP A 167 -24.90 -2.39 24.43
C ASP A 167 -24.63 -3.67 23.63
N ALA A 168 -25.64 -4.53 23.46
CA ALA A 168 -25.45 -5.85 22.85
C ALA A 168 -24.82 -5.79 21.45
N ARG A 169 -25.22 -4.80 20.63
CA ARG A 169 -24.67 -4.58 19.29
C ARG A 169 -23.22 -4.09 19.33
N VAL A 170 -22.95 -3.08 20.16
CA VAL A 170 -21.59 -2.53 20.33
C VAL A 170 -20.64 -3.61 20.84
N ARG A 171 -21.06 -4.38 21.85
CA ARG A 171 -20.26 -5.48 22.39
C ARG A 171 -19.93 -6.54 21.33
N ALA A 172 -20.91 -6.90 20.51
CA ALA A 172 -20.68 -7.83 19.39
C ALA A 172 -19.68 -7.26 18.37
N ASP A 173 -19.80 -5.97 18.05
CA ASP A 173 -18.86 -5.29 17.14
C ASP A 173 -17.45 -5.23 17.74
N LEU A 174 -17.28 -4.91 19.03
CA LEU A 174 -15.99 -4.91 19.71
C LEU A 174 -15.31 -6.28 19.68
N ILE A 175 -16.07 -7.36 19.92
CA ILE A 175 -15.58 -8.73 19.82
C ILE A 175 -15.11 -9.01 18.39
N ARG A 176 -15.91 -8.63 17.38
CA ARG A 176 -15.55 -8.81 15.98
C ARG A 176 -14.27 -8.08 15.61
N VAL A 177 -14.13 -6.81 16.00
CA VAL A 177 -12.91 -6.02 15.73
C VAL A 177 -11.67 -6.67 16.34
N LEU A 178 -11.76 -7.17 17.58
CA LEU A 178 -10.64 -7.87 18.22
C LEU A 178 -10.30 -9.18 17.51
N GLN A 179 -11.31 -9.95 17.09
CA GLN A 179 -11.12 -11.20 16.35
C GLN A 179 -10.49 -10.95 14.98
N ASP A 180 -11.04 -10.00 14.21
CA ASP A 180 -10.56 -9.62 12.88
C ASP A 180 -9.08 -9.18 12.95
N ALA A 181 -8.74 -8.32 13.92
CA ALA A 181 -7.37 -7.86 14.11
C ALA A 181 -6.43 -9.02 14.46
N ARG A 182 -6.83 -9.89 15.38
CA ARG A 182 -6.04 -11.06 15.77
C ARG A 182 -5.79 -11.99 14.58
N GLU A 183 -6.83 -12.34 13.83
CA GLU A 183 -6.72 -13.25 12.68
C GLU A 183 -5.82 -12.65 11.59
N HIS A 184 -6.01 -11.36 11.30
CA HIS A 184 -5.18 -10.64 10.35
C HIS A 184 -3.70 -10.70 10.74
N PHE A 185 -3.34 -10.32 11.97
CA PHE A 185 -1.92 -10.26 12.38
C PHE A 185 -1.33 -11.63 12.74
N ALA A 186 -2.14 -12.61 13.15
CA ALA A 186 -1.68 -13.99 13.30
C ALA A 186 -1.24 -14.58 11.95
N SER A 187 -1.96 -14.27 10.87
CA SER A 187 -1.62 -14.74 9.52
C SER A 187 -0.33 -14.13 8.95
N VAL A 188 0.07 -12.96 9.45
CA VAL A 188 1.27 -12.21 9.03
C VAL A 188 2.50 -12.58 9.88
N GLY A 189 2.38 -13.55 10.80
CA GLY A 189 3.49 -14.05 11.62
C GLY A 189 3.64 -13.35 12.98
N ASP A 190 2.66 -12.52 13.36
CA ASP A 190 2.70 -11.65 14.55
C ASP A 190 1.74 -12.09 15.66
N GLY A 191 1.48 -13.39 15.77
CA GLY A 191 0.42 -13.97 16.62
C GLY A 191 0.52 -13.73 18.14
N LYS A 192 1.57 -13.07 18.65
CA LYS A 192 1.71 -12.62 20.05
C LYS A 192 2.23 -11.19 20.13
N SER A 193 1.68 -10.31 19.31
CA SER A 193 2.09 -8.90 19.24
C SER A 193 1.16 -8.00 20.05
N THR A 194 1.72 -6.92 20.57
CA THR A 194 0.94 -5.78 21.05
C THR A 194 0.37 -5.07 19.83
N LEU A 195 -0.93 -4.83 19.81
CA LEU A 195 -1.61 -4.09 18.74
C LEU A 195 -1.98 -2.70 19.24
N LEU A 196 -1.77 -1.71 18.39
CA LEU A 196 -2.31 -0.37 18.56
C LEU A 196 -3.69 -0.30 17.91
N PHE A 197 -4.69 0.09 18.69
CA PHE A 197 -6.01 0.45 18.17
C PHE A 197 -6.20 1.96 18.21
N LEU A 198 -6.66 2.54 17.10
CA LEU A 198 -6.96 3.97 17.00
C LEU A 198 -8.44 4.19 16.67
N PRO A 199 -9.15 5.08 17.40
CA PRO A 199 -10.50 5.45 17.06
C PRO A 199 -10.45 6.46 15.91
N ILE A 200 -11.02 6.07 14.78
CA ILE A 200 -11.02 6.85 13.55
C ILE A 200 -12.45 7.06 13.04
N ALA A 201 -12.70 8.20 12.39
CA ALA A 201 -13.97 8.45 11.73
C ALA A 201 -14.16 7.43 10.59
N SER A 202 -15.22 6.62 10.65
CA SER A 202 -15.52 5.58 9.65
C SER A 202 -15.98 6.16 8.31
N GLN A 203 -16.51 7.38 8.35
CA GLN A 203 -17.02 8.15 7.21
C GLN A 203 -16.79 9.65 7.45
N ASN A 204 -17.02 10.46 6.41
CA ASN A 204 -17.09 11.91 6.59
C ASN A 204 -18.30 12.24 7.47
N LEU A 205 -18.08 13.02 8.52
CA LEU A 205 -19.13 13.51 9.41
C LEU A 205 -19.47 14.94 9.03
N PHE A 206 -20.76 15.22 8.92
CA PHE A 206 -21.30 16.54 8.58
C PHE A 206 -21.90 17.22 9.81
N ARG A 207 -21.91 18.56 9.81
CA ARG A 207 -22.57 19.34 10.87
C ARG A 207 -24.01 18.85 11.10
N GLY A 208 -24.37 18.61 12.36
CA GLY A 208 -25.67 18.10 12.80
C GLY A 208 -25.76 16.57 12.85
N GLU A 209 -24.78 15.83 12.33
CA GLU A 209 -24.75 14.37 12.44
C GLU A 209 -24.29 13.90 13.82
N THR A 210 -24.66 12.67 14.18
CA THR A 210 -24.18 12.03 15.40
C THR A 210 -22.73 11.58 15.22
N MET A 211 -21.89 11.89 16.21
CA MET A 211 -20.52 11.42 16.30
C MET A 211 -20.46 9.91 16.16
N SER A 212 -19.66 9.41 15.23
CA SER A 212 -19.44 7.98 15.02
C SER A 212 -17.98 7.71 14.66
N PHE A 213 -17.50 6.54 15.07
CA PHE A 213 -16.13 6.12 14.83
C PHE A 213 -16.07 4.59 14.74
N SER A 214 -14.98 4.12 14.17
CA SER A 214 -14.56 2.71 14.16
C SER A 214 -13.13 2.62 14.66
N PHE A 215 -12.60 1.41 14.75
CA PHE A 215 -11.20 1.20 15.14
C PHE A 215 -10.36 0.73 13.96
N GLY A 216 -9.26 1.43 13.70
CA GLY A 216 -8.15 0.87 12.94
C GLY A 216 -7.22 0.10 13.87
N SER A 217 -6.51 -0.88 13.34
CA SER A 217 -5.52 -1.67 14.10
C SER A 217 -4.19 -1.76 13.37
N TRP A 218 -3.10 -1.68 14.13
CA TRP A 218 -1.72 -1.75 13.62
C TRP A 218 -0.86 -2.58 14.59
N PRO A 219 0.13 -3.35 14.10
CA PRO A 219 1.05 -4.06 14.97
C PRO A 219 2.04 -3.07 15.59
N ASP A 220 2.12 -3.00 16.91
CA ASP A 220 3.02 -2.06 17.59
C ASP A 220 4.45 -2.61 17.66
N LYS A 221 5.21 -2.32 16.60
CA LYS A 221 6.61 -2.71 16.44
C LYS A 221 7.47 -1.51 16.16
N ARG A 222 8.77 -1.61 16.46
CA ARG A 222 9.70 -0.55 16.06
C ARG A 222 9.80 -0.49 14.54
N LEU A 223 9.47 0.67 13.97
CA LEU A 223 9.47 0.94 12.54
C LEU A 223 10.82 1.48 12.06
N TYR A 224 11.41 2.38 12.86
CA TYR A 224 12.70 2.99 12.61
C TYR A 224 13.50 3.09 13.90
N VAL A 225 14.81 2.91 13.81
CA VAL A 225 15.75 3.29 14.87
C VAL A 225 16.01 4.80 14.80
N GLY A 226 16.38 5.45 15.90
CA GLY A 226 16.77 6.86 15.89
C GLY A 226 17.89 7.15 14.90
N ASP A 227 17.74 8.26 14.16
CA ASP A 227 18.64 8.71 13.09
C ASP A 227 18.68 7.78 11.85
N GLU A 228 17.77 6.81 11.75
CA GLU A 228 17.63 5.98 10.54
C GLU A 228 17.07 6.83 9.37
N GLU A 229 17.59 6.58 8.17
CA GLU A 229 17.07 7.19 6.95
C GLU A 229 15.65 6.68 6.64
N ILE A 230 14.70 7.60 6.59
CA ILE A 230 13.31 7.34 6.19
C ILE A 230 13.20 7.45 4.67
N ALA A 231 13.70 8.55 4.11
CA ALA A 231 13.63 8.83 2.68
C ALA A 231 14.68 9.86 2.28
N SER A 232 14.84 10.06 0.97
CA SER A 232 15.76 11.05 0.44
C SER A 232 15.38 11.51 -0.96
N ILE A 233 15.94 12.66 -1.33
CA ILE A 233 15.91 13.21 -2.69
C ILE A 233 17.29 13.72 -3.08
N ASP A 234 17.55 13.76 -4.38
CA ASP A 234 18.75 14.41 -4.92
C ASP A 234 18.43 15.86 -5.26
N VAL A 235 19.34 16.77 -4.90
CA VAL A 235 19.24 18.20 -5.17
C VAL A 235 20.55 18.76 -5.72
N GLU A 236 20.45 19.86 -6.46
CA GLU A 236 21.61 20.64 -6.88
C GLU A 236 21.89 21.75 -5.87
N GLY A 237 23.13 21.83 -5.41
CA GLY A 237 23.61 22.92 -4.57
C GLY A 237 23.72 24.22 -5.36
N GLY A 238 23.64 25.34 -4.65
CA GLY A 238 23.75 26.70 -5.20
C GLY A 238 22.40 27.33 -5.48
N ARG A 239 21.30 26.60 -5.21
CA ARG A 239 19.94 27.14 -5.17
C ARG A 239 19.26 26.75 -3.86
N PRO A 240 18.34 27.58 -3.34
CA PRO A 240 17.47 27.17 -2.24
C PRO A 240 16.66 25.91 -2.61
N LEU A 241 16.33 25.11 -1.59
CA LEU A 241 15.37 24.02 -1.70
C LEU A 241 14.02 24.59 -2.16
N SER A 242 13.48 24.08 -3.27
CA SER A 242 12.20 24.54 -3.81
C SER A 242 11.03 23.88 -3.09
N GLN A 243 9.83 24.45 -3.23
CA GLN A 243 8.60 23.82 -2.73
C GLN A 243 8.37 22.43 -3.35
N LEU A 244 8.80 22.22 -4.60
CA LEU A 244 8.70 20.92 -5.28
C LEU A 244 9.66 19.90 -4.67
N ASP A 245 10.88 20.32 -4.32
CA ASP A 245 11.84 19.44 -3.65
C ASP A 245 11.29 19.03 -2.27
N TYR A 246 10.73 19.97 -1.52
CA TYR A 246 10.09 19.68 -0.23
C TYR A 246 8.92 18.70 -0.36
N SER A 247 7.99 18.95 -1.28
CA SER A 247 6.82 18.08 -1.47
C SER A 247 7.21 16.67 -1.91
N LEU A 248 8.26 16.53 -2.73
CA LEU A 248 8.80 15.24 -3.12
C LEU A 248 9.42 14.50 -1.93
N LEU A 249 10.24 15.18 -1.13
CA LEU A 249 10.84 14.58 0.07
C LEU A 249 9.77 14.15 1.07
N GLN A 250 8.77 15.00 1.31
CA GLN A 250 7.67 14.71 2.22
C GLN A 250 6.84 13.51 1.74
N SER A 251 6.47 13.49 0.47
CA SER A 251 5.73 12.38 -0.15
C SER A 251 6.49 11.05 -0.01
N ARG A 252 7.79 11.04 -0.31
CA ARG A 252 8.62 9.84 -0.14
C ARG A 252 8.74 9.41 1.33
N ALA A 253 8.90 10.35 2.25
CA ALA A 253 9.01 10.05 3.67
C ALA A 253 7.71 9.43 4.22
N TYR A 254 6.55 10.01 3.87
CA TYR A 254 5.25 9.50 4.32
C TYR A 254 4.90 8.16 3.67
N ALA A 255 5.27 7.95 2.40
CA ALA A 255 5.14 6.65 1.76
C ALA A 255 5.99 5.57 2.45
N ALA A 256 7.25 5.89 2.81
CA ALA A 256 8.14 4.97 3.51
C ALA A 256 7.63 4.63 4.93
N LEU A 257 7.18 5.63 5.68
CA LEU A 257 6.55 5.45 6.99
C LEU A 257 5.32 4.54 6.90
N ALA A 258 4.43 4.78 5.94
CA ALA A 258 3.25 3.95 5.73
C ALA A 258 3.60 2.52 5.34
N GLN A 259 4.58 2.34 4.46
CA GLN A 259 5.05 1.02 4.03
C GLN A 259 5.58 0.19 5.21
N ARG A 260 6.21 0.84 6.20
CA ARG A 260 6.66 0.17 7.42
C ARG A 260 5.56 0.01 8.47
N GLY A 261 4.36 0.53 8.25
CA GLY A 261 3.21 0.34 9.14
C GLY A 261 2.90 1.51 10.07
N MET A 262 3.44 2.71 9.80
CA MET A 262 3.03 3.90 10.54
C MET A 262 1.56 4.24 10.24
N PRO A 263 0.72 4.50 11.26
CA PRO A 263 -0.69 4.81 11.03
C PRO A 263 -0.88 6.13 10.26
N TYR A 264 -1.62 6.08 9.15
CA TYR A 264 -1.99 7.24 8.34
C TYR A 264 -2.62 8.41 9.10
N PRO A 265 -3.45 8.20 10.15
CA PRO A 265 -4.02 9.33 10.89
C PRO A 265 -2.97 10.22 11.57
N PHE A 266 -1.73 9.76 11.71
CA PHE A 266 -0.62 10.54 12.24
C PHE A 266 0.15 11.34 11.19
N PHE A 267 -0.23 11.33 9.90
CA PHE A 267 0.45 12.11 8.86
C PHE A 267 -0.04 13.55 8.74
N ALA A 268 -0.84 13.98 9.71
CA ALA A 268 -1.28 15.35 9.88
C ALA A 268 -0.49 16.02 11.02
N PHE A 269 -0.58 17.35 11.08
CA PHE A 269 -0.06 18.13 12.19
C PHE A 269 -0.55 17.56 13.54
N PRO A 270 0.31 17.46 14.59
CA PRO A 270 1.65 18.05 14.70
C PRO A 270 2.81 17.19 14.19
N SER A 271 2.55 16.03 13.60
CA SER A 271 3.62 15.19 13.05
C SER A 271 4.16 15.74 11.73
N GLY A 272 5.44 15.49 11.47
CA GLY A 272 6.07 15.81 10.19
C GLY A 272 7.50 16.30 10.34
N PHE A 273 7.93 17.11 9.37
CA PHE A 273 9.27 17.67 9.33
C PHE A 273 9.47 18.74 10.40
N ASP A 274 10.62 18.71 11.06
CA ASP A 274 11.09 19.80 11.92
C ASP A 274 11.32 21.06 11.06
N PRO A 275 10.52 22.13 11.22
CA PRO A 275 10.64 23.32 10.38
C PRO A 275 12.00 23.98 10.48
N ALA A 276 12.59 24.03 11.68
CA ALA A 276 13.87 24.69 11.91
C ALA A 276 15.03 23.92 11.25
N LYS A 277 14.99 22.57 11.30
CA LYS A 277 16.00 21.74 10.61
C LYS A 277 15.83 21.81 9.09
N LEU A 278 14.60 21.89 8.61
CA LEU A 278 14.33 22.05 7.18
C LEU A 278 14.91 23.37 6.65
N ASP A 279 14.66 24.47 7.34
CA ASP A 279 15.17 25.80 6.99
C ASP A 279 16.72 25.83 7.01
N ALA A 280 17.33 25.19 8.02
CA ALA A 280 18.78 25.08 8.12
C ALA A 280 19.39 24.34 6.91
N VAL A 281 18.78 23.21 6.51
CA VAL A 281 19.24 22.45 5.33
C VAL A 281 18.99 23.23 4.04
N ALA A 282 17.86 23.93 3.90
CA ALA A 282 17.59 24.80 2.75
C ALA A 282 18.65 25.90 2.59
N ALA A 283 19.05 26.54 3.68
CA ALA A 283 20.14 27.51 3.69
C ALA A 283 21.50 26.89 3.35
N GLN A 284 21.77 25.65 3.80
CA GLN A 284 23.00 24.94 3.51
C GLN A 284 23.11 24.57 2.02
N VAL A 285 22.04 24.01 1.42
CA VAL A 285 21.97 23.65 0.00
C VAL A 285 22.24 24.87 -0.88
N ALA A 286 21.74 26.05 -0.52
CA ALA A 286 21.97 27.29 -1.26
C ALA A 286 23.44 27.74 -1.26
N ARG A 287 24.25 27.35 -0.26
CA ARG A 287 25.65 27.77 -0.10
C ARG A 287 26.66 26.82 -0.74
N VAL A 288 26.32 25.53 -0.86
CA VAL A 288 27.22 24.50 -1.40
C VAL A 288 27.08 24.37 -2.91
N LYS A 289 28.13 23.92 -3.62
CA LYS A 289 28.07 23.61 -5.06
C LYS A 289 28.20 22.11 -5.29
N GLY A 290 27.51 21.58 -6.29
CA GLY A 290 27.54 20.16 -6.64
C GLY A 290 26.21 19.44 -6.40
N ARG A 291 26.19 18.11 -6.51
CA ARG A 291 24.99 17.29 -6.28
C ARG A 291 24.99 16.75 -4.85
N PHE A 292 23.88 16.95 -4.16
CA PHE A 292 23.70 16.52 -2.78
C PHE A 292 22.45 15.68 -2.64
N ARG A 293 22.38 14.93 -1.55
CA ARG A 293 21.22 14.18 -1.11
C ARG A 293 20.65 14.85 0.14
N VAL A 294 19.40 15.25 0.06
CA VAL A 294 18.64 15.71 1.23
C VAL A 294 17.93 14.49 1.81
N ILE A 295 18.24 14.17 3.06
CA ILE A 295 17.86 12.92 3.71
C ILE A 295 16.93 13.24 4.87
N ALA A 296 15.72 12.69 4.82
CA ALA A 296 14.76 12.66 5.91
C ALA A 296 15.12 11.51 6.86
N ARG A 297 15.30 11.82 8.14
CA ARG A 297 15.69 10.86 9.19
C ARG A 297 14.69 10.86 10.33
N SER A 298 14.53 9.71 10.98
CA SER A 298 13.74 9.60 12.21
C SER A 298 14.42 10.38 13.35
N VAL A 299 13.64 11.16 14.10
CA VAL A 299 14.09 11.74 15.37
C VAL A 299 13.72 10.76 16.48
N GLY A 300 14.69 9.96 16.92
CA GLY A 300 14.46 8.88 17.89
C GLY A 300 13.81 7.64 17.28
N ASP A 301 13.60 6.62 18.11
CA ASP A 301 12.94 5.39 17.68
C ASP A 301 11.47 5.67 17.36
N LEU A 302 10.99 5.18 16.21
CA LEU A 302 9.59 5.35 15.80
C LEU A 302 8.83 4.05 15.94
N TYR A 303 7.70 4.13 16.63
CA TYR A 303 6.70 3.09 16.79
C TYR A 303 5.33 3.60 16.33
N PRO A 304 4.38 2.73 15.96
CA PRO A 304 3.00 3.14 15.73
C PRO A 304 2.41 3.93 16.90
N HIS A 305 2.71 3.55 18.15
CA HIS A 305 2.18 4.27 19.33
C HIS A 305 2.78 5.65 19.58
N THR A 306 3.85 6.06 18.86
CA THR A 306 4.49 7.36 19.06
C THR A 306 3.49 8.51 18.92
N ALA A 307 2.47 8.33 18.06
CA ALA A 307 1.37 9.24 17.75
C ALA A 307 1.76 10.60 17.15
N GLN A 308 2.79 11.24 17.69
CA GLN A 308 3.38 12.48 17.22
C GLN A 308 4.86 12.26 16.96
N PHE A 309 5.26 12.29 15.69
CA PHE A 309 6.66 12.06 15.32
C PHE A 309 7.25 13.28 14.61
N THR A 310 8.56 13.43 14.78
CA THR A 310 9.34 14.47 14.10
C THR A 310 10.33 13.83 13.14
N ILE A 311 10.42 14.38 11.93
CA ILE A 311 11.37 13.99 10.89
C ILE A 311 12.46 15.06 10.86
N GLY A 312 13.70 14.65 11.10
CA GLY A 312 14.88 15.48 10.92
C GLY A 312 15.30 15.51 9.46
N VAL A 313 16.02 16.55 9.07
CA VAL A 313 16.59 16.67 7.72
C VAL A 313 18.08 16.88 7.81
N THR A 314 18.82 16.15 6.98
CA THR A 314 20.28 16.26 6.87
C THR A 314 20.71 16.35 5.41
N LEU A 315 21.89 16.92 5.18
CA LEU A 315 22.49 17.06 3.85
C LEU A 315 23.73 16.19 3.75
N ALA A 316 23.84 15.38 2.70
CA ALA A 316 25.02 14.57 2.41
C ALA A 316 25.47 14.76 0.95
N PRO A 317 26.79 14.73 0.65
CA PRO A 317 27.26 14.72 -0.73
C PRO A 317 26.82 13.44 -1.45
N ARG A 318 26.50 13.55 -2.74
CA ARG A 318 26.20 12.38 -3.57
C ARG A 318 27.52 11.73 -3.99
N SER A 319 27.78 10.52 -3.48
CA SER A 319 28.91 9.66 -3.89
C SER A 319 28.76 9.18 -5.33
#